data_AF-A0A9W7ICQ2-F1
#
_entry.id   AF-A0A9W7ICQ2-F1
#
_cell.length_a   1.000
_cell.length_b   1.000
_cell.length_c   1.000
_cell.angle_alpha   90.00
_cell.angle_beta   90.00
_cell.angle_gamma   90.00
#
_symmetry.space_group_name_H-M   'P 1'
#
loop_
_entity.id
_entity.type
_entity.pdbx_description
1 polymer ?
#
loop_
_entity_poly.entity_id
_entity_poly.type
_entity_poly.pdbx_seq_one_letter_code
_entity_poly.pdbx_strand_id
1 'polypeptide(L)'
;MADQSPVDQTPPSSDMQSLSVSSQPTSSSSTPQMNLEERFKIIRSVVEECIQEDELLNLLTHKPEPICCDGFEPSGRMHIAQGVVKVINVNKLTSAGCRVKI
;
A
#
# COMPACT_ATOMS: atom_id res chain seq x y z
N MET A 1 -63.20 27.54 -35.01
CA MET A 1 -63.37 28.81 -34.27
C MET A 1 -62.29 28.85 -33.21
N ALA A 2 -61.55 29.97 -33.18
CA ALA A 2 -60.69 30.43 -32.09
C ALA A 2 -59.44 29.60 -31.75
N ASP A 3 -58.29 30.14 -31.34
CA ASP A 3 -57.73 31.50 -31.33
C ASP A 3 -56.34 31.42 -30.66
N GLN A 4 -55.52 32.44 -30.92
CA GLN A 4 -54.42 32.96 -30.08
C GLN A 4 -53.07 32.21 -29.87
N SER A 5 -52.03 32.94 -30.26
CA SER A 5 -50.58 32.87 -30.01
C SER A 5 -50.20 33.34 -28.56
N PRO A 6 -48.93 33.68 -28.22
CA PRO A 6 -47.67 32.91 -28.13
C PRO A 6 -46.96 33.10 -26.76
N VAL A 7 -46.06 32.20 -26.30
CA VAL A 7 -45.14 32.53 -25.18
C VAL A 7 -43.82 31.73 -25.15
N ASP A 8 -42.75 32.51 -25.22
CA ASP A 8 -41.43 32.42 -24.59
C ASP A 8 -41.16 31.23 -23.64
N GLN A 9 -40.15 30.40 -23.96
CA GLN A 9 -39.51 29.52 -22.97
C GLN A 9 -37.98 29.46 -23.16
N THR A 10 -37.34 30.11 -22.20
CA THR A 10 -35.94 30.04 -21.77
C THR A 10 -35.39 28.61 -21.77
N PRO A 11 -34.13 28.36 -22.18
CA PRO A 11 -33.53 27.03 -22.04
C PRO A 11 -33.31 26.71 -20.55
N PRO A 12 -33.52 25.45 -20.12
CA PRO A 12 -33.28 25.08 -18.73
C PRO A 12 -31.79 25.14 -18.40
N SER A 13 -31.50 25.78 -17.27
CA SER A 13 -30.18 25.87 -16.64
C SER A 13 -29.58 24.50 -16.41
N SER A 14 -28.33 24.32 -16.84
CA SER A 14 -27.53 23.11 -16.60
C SER A 14 -27.33 22.90 -15.10
N ASP A 15 -27.91 21.84 -14.55
CA ASP A 15 -27.65 21.36 -13.19
C ASP A 15 -26.16 20.99 -13.07
N MET A 16 -25.42 21.77 -12.27
CA MET A 16 -24.07 21.40 -11.85
C MET A 16 -24.20 20.22 -10.88
N GLN A 17 -23.98 19.01 -11.38
CA GLN A 17 -23.87 17.82 -10.55
C GLN A 17 -22.60 17.91 -9.71
N SER A 18 -22.79 18.21 -8.43
CA SER A 18 -21.78 18.11 -7.39
C SER A 18 -21.22 16.69 -7.33
N LEU A 19 -19.97 16.52 -7.74
CA LEU A 19 -19.23 15.28 -7.56
C LEU A 19 -18.91 15.13 -6.06
N SER A 20 -19.85 14.55 -5.32
CA SER A 20 -19.60 14.07 -3.97
C SER A 20 -18.63 12.89 -4.07
N VAL A 21 -17.35 13.16 -3.87
CA VAL A 21 -16.34 12.12 -3.66
C VAL A 21 -16.66 11.47 -2.31
N SER A 22 -17.38 10.36 -2.38
CA SER A 22 -17.56 9.48 -1.23
C SER A 22 -16.18 8.93 -0.89
N SER A 23 -15.56 9.49 0.16
CA SER A 23 -14.33 8.98 0.75
C SER A 23 -14.62 7.61 1.37
N GLN A 24 -14.68 6.58 0.52
CA GLN A 24 -14.50 5.22 0.99
C GLN A 24 -13.08 5.15 1.55
N PRO A 25 -12.88 4.70 2.81
CA PRO A 25 -11.54 4.35 3.26
C PRO A 25 -11.04 3.28 2.29
N THR A 26 -9.96 3.61 1.58
CA THR A 26 -9.26 2.73 0.66
C THR A 26 -8.92 1.45 1.41
N SER A 27 -9.69 0.41 1.10
CA SER A 27 -9.30 -1.00 1.10
C SER A 27 -8.20 -1.32 2.12
N SER A 28 -8.60 -1.78 3.31
CA SER A 28 -7.75 -2.62 4.14
C SER A 28 -7.21 -3.75 3.25
N SER A 29 -5.97 -3.61 2.78
CA SER A 29 -5.27 -4.69 2.10
C SER A 29 -5.36 -5.89 3.01
N SER A 30 -6.05 -6.93 2.57
CA SER A 30 -6.17 -8.19 3.30
C SER A 30 -4.78 -8.81 3.35
N THR A 31 -3.96 -8.39 4.31
CA THR A 31 -2.75 -9.11 4.68
C THR A 31 -3.21 -10.53 5.01
N PRO A 32 -2.58 -11.57 4.45
CA PRO A 32 -2.82 -12.93 4.92
C PRO A 32 -2.67 -12.91 6.44
N GLN A 33 -3.67 -13.41 7.18
CA GLN A 33 -3.58 -13.54 8.63
C GLN A 33 -2.57 -14.64 8.95
N MET A 34 -1.28 -14.35 8.76
CA MET A 34 -0.17 -15.17 9.24
C MET A 34 -0.04 -14.95 10.74
N ASN A 35 0.22 -16.02 11.48
CA ASN A 35 0.50 -15.94 12.90
C ASN A 35 1.79 -15.12 13.13
N LEU A 36 1.89 -14.45 14.27
CA LEU A 36 3.06 -13.67 14.68
C LEU A 36 4.36 -14.48 14.56
N GLU A 37 4.35 -15.74 14.99
CA GLU A 37 5.51 -16.62 14.93
C GLU A 37 5.93 -16.96 13.48
N GLU A 38 4.97 -17.13 12.58
CA GLU A 38 5.25 -17.34 11.16
C GLU A 38 5.86 -16.09 10.52
N ARG A 39 5.32 -14.91 10.84
CA ARG A 39 5.88 -13.62 10.40
C ARG A 39 7.31 -13.47 10.89
N PHE A 40 7.56 -13.73 12.17
CA PHE A 40 8.88 -13.68 12.77
C PHE A 40 9.85 -14.62 12.06
N LYS A 41 9.46 -15.87 11.83
CA LYS A 41 10.30 -16.87 11.14
C LYS A 41 10.65 -16.45 9.72
N ILE A 42 9.70 -15.90 8.97
CA ILE A 42 9.95 -15.39 7.61
C ILE A 42 10.96 -14.24 7.65
N ILE A 43 10.74 -13.25 8.52
CA ILE A 43 11.62 -12.07 8.63
C ILE A 43 13.02 -12.47 9.09
N ARG A 44 13.13 -13.36 10.08
CA ARG A 44 14.42 -13.86 10.58
C ARG A 44 15.21 -14.61 9.50
N SER A 45 14.53 -15.27 8.56
CA SER A 45 15.15 -15.98 7.43
C SER A 45 15.76 -15.06 6.35
N VAL A 46 15.45 -13.77 6.38
CA VAL A 46 15.98 -12.77 5.42
C VAL A 46 17.34 -12.24 5.87
N VAL A 47 17.56 -12.20 7.18
CA VAL A 47 18.74 -11.56 7.79
C VAL A 47 19.69 -12.62 8.33
N GLU A 48 20.99 -12.37 8.17
CA GLU A 48 22.02 -13.18 8.82
C GLU A 48 22.03 -12.89 10.33
N GLU A 49 22.11 -11.60 10.66
CA GLU A 49 22.11 -11.08 12.02
C GLU A 49 20.80 -10.34 12.33
N CYS A 50 20.25 -10.58 13.53
CA CYS A 50 19.14 -9.81 14.08
C CYS A 50 19.58 -9.23 15.42
N ILE A 51 19.59 -7.90 15.51
CA ILE A 51 19.87 -7.23 16.78
C ILE A 51 18.61 -7.32 17.64
N GLN A 52 18.66 -8.09 18.72
CA GLN A 52 17.59 -8.28 19.70
C GLN A 52 16.28 -8.82 19.11
N GLU A 53 16.12 -10.15 19.14
CA GLU A 53 14.93 -10.83 18.63
C GLU A 53 13.64 -10.47 19.39
N ASP A 54 13.75 -10.16 20.69
CA ASP A 54 12.62 -9.73 21.53
C ASP A 54 12.04 -8.38 21.08
N GLU A 55 12.89 -7.43 20.67
CA GLU A 55 12.44 -6.14 20.14
C GLU A 55 11.71 -6.32 18.80
N LEU A 56 12.17 -7.25 17.97
CA LEU A 56 11.50 -7.59 16.72
C LEU A 56 10.12 -8.22 16.99
N LEU A 57 10.02 -9.18 17.90
CA LEU A 57 8.74 -9.77 18.30
C LEU A 57 7.76 -8.71 18.84
N ASN A 58 8.25 -7.81 19.69
CA ASN A 58 7.48 -6.69 20.22
C ASN A 58 7.00 -5.75 19.09
N LEU A 59 7.87 -5.42 18.13
CA LEU A 59 7.53 -4.60 16.97
C LEU A 59 6.43 -5.26 16.12
N LEU A 60 6.53 -6.56 15.85
CA LEU A 60 5.54 -7.31 15.06
C LEU A 60 4.19 -7.44 15.78
N THR A 61 4.19 -7.42 17.11
CA THR A 61 2.98 -7.44 17.96
C THR A 61 2.22 -6.12 17.85
N HIS A 62 2.93 -5.00 17.95
CA HIS A 62 2.30 -3.67 18.11
C HIS A 62 2.16 -2.88 16.80
N LYS A 63 2.93 -3.22 15.76
CA LYS A 63 2.90 -2.53 14.47
C LYS A 63 2.42 -3.48 13.38
N PRO A 64 1.17 -3.33 12.89
CA PRO A 64 0.61 -4.24 11.89
C PRO A 64 1.40 -4.22 10.58
N GLU A 65 1.88 -3.03 10.19
CA GLU A 65 2.68 -2.83 8.98
C GLU A 65 4.02 -2.13 9.30
N PRO A 66 5.05 -2.91 9.73
CA PRO A 66 6.40 -2.38 9.94
C PRO A 66 7.01 -1.87 8.64
N ILE A 67 7.91 -0.89 8.74
CA ILE A 67 8.61 -0.34 7.58
C ILE A 67 10.04 -0.88 7.56
N CYS A 68 10.42 -1.55 6.47
CA CYS A 68 11.80 -1.98 6.21
C CYS A 68 12.44 -1.05 5.18
N CYS A 69 13.67 -0.60 5.41
CA CYS A 69 14.39 0.27 4.49
C CYS A 69 15.68 -0.42 4.01
N ASP A 70 15.91 -0.41 2.71
CA ASP A 70 17.13 -0.94 2.08
C ASP A 70 17.65 0.07 1.05
N GLY A 71 18.59 0.92 1.50
CA GLY A 71 19.18 1.99 0.70
C GLY A 71 20.25 1.49 -0.27
N PHE A 72 20.35 2.14 -1.42
CA PHE A 72 21.35 1.85 -2.43
C PHE A 72 21.86 3.14 -3.08
N GLU A 73 23.17 3.22 -3.31
CA GLU A 73 23.80 4.30 -4.06
C GLU A 73 23.93 3.94 -5.54
N PRO A 74 23.30 4.69 -6.48
CA PRO A 74 23.40 4.42 -7.90
C PRO A 74 24.83 4.63 -8.43
N SER A 75 25.57 3.55 -8.63
CA SER A 75 27.01 3.60 -8.94
C SER A 75 27.40 3.02 -10.31
N GLY A 76 26.43 2.79 -11.21
CA GLY A 76 26.67 2.30 -12.56
C GLY A 76 25.86 1.03 -12.87
N ARG A 77 26.54 -0.09 -13.17
CA ARG A 77 25.86 -1.36 -13.45
C ARG A 77 25.39 -2.01 -12.15
N MET A 78 24.14 -2.42 -12.11
CA MET A 78 23.55 -3.08 -10.95
C MET A 78 24.13 -4.48 -10.74
N HIS A 79 24.53 -4.78 -9.50
CA HIS A 79 25.04 -6.09 -9.14
C HIS A 79 23.88 -7.09 -9.01
N ILE A 80 24.13 -8.37 -9.30
CA ILE A 80 23.09 -9.41 -9.22
C ILE A 80 22.43 -9.50 -7.83
N ALA A 81 23.20 -9.28 -6.76
CA ALA A 81 22.69 -9.27 -5.39
C ALA A 81 21.73 -8.09 -5.12
N GLN A 82 22.02 -6.91 -5.69
CA GLN A 82 21.17 -5.73 -5.58
C GLN A 82 19.83 -5.90 -6.33
N GLY A 83 19.76 -6.84 -7.27
CA GLY A 83 18.54 -7.21 -7.97
C GLY A 83 17.87 -8.44 -7.41
N VAL A 84 18.43 -9.60 -7.71
CA VAL A 84 17.78 -10.89 -7.47
C VAL A 84 17.64 -11.18 -5.98
N VAL A 85 18.73 -11.06 -5.22
CA VAL A 85 18.71 -11.32 -3.77
C VAL A 85 17.82 -10.30 -3.07
N LYS A 86 17.95 -9.02 -3.42
CA LYS A 86 17.09 -7.95 -2.91
C LYS A 86 15.61 -8.24 -3.16
N VAL A 87 15.21 -8.60 -4.38
CA VAL A 87 13.81 -8.93 -4.71
C VAL A 87 13.30 -10.15 -3.91
N ILE A 88 14.12 -11.21 -3.75
CA ILE A 88 13.74 -12.37 -2.94
C ILE A 88 13.46 -11.95 -1.49
N ASN A 89 14.32 -11.10 -0.93
CA ASN A 89 14.19 -10.61 0.43
C ASN A 89 12.99 -9.67 0.59
N VAL A 90 12.80 -8.73 -0.33
CA VAL A 90 11.63 -7.84 -0.38
C VAL A 90 10.34 -8.65 -0.43
N ASN A 91 10.26 -9.67 -1.28
CA ASN A 91 9.06 -10.51 -1.41
C ASN A 91 8.72 -11.21 -0.09
N LYS A 92 9.71 -11.76 0.61
CA LYS A 92 9.53 -12.37 1.94
C LYS A 92 9.05 -11.34 2.98
N LEU A 93 9.64 -10.14 2.99
CA LEU A 93 9.24 -9.08 3.91
C LEU A 93 7.80 -8.60 3.63
N THR A 94 7.44 -8.43 2.37
CA THR A 94 6.08 -8.03 1.98
C THR A 94 5.05 -9.13 2.26
N SER A 95 5.39 -10.41 2.08
CA SER A 95 4.48 -11.51 2.41
C SER A 95 4.27 -11.65 3.93
N ALA A 96 5.26 -11.27 4.74
CA ALA A 96 5.16 -11.13 6.19
C ALA A 96 4.51 -9.80 6.63
N GLY A 97 3.90 -9.03 5.72
CA GLY A 97 3.15 -7.81 6.06
C GLY A 97 4.03 -6.60 6.38
N CYS A 98 5.26 -6.53 5.88
CA CYS A 98 6.09 -5.34 5.98
C CYS A 98 5.92 -4.45 4.75
N ARG A 99 5.96 -3.12 4.95
CA ARG A 99 6.10 -2.13 3.89
C ARG A 99 7.59 -1.90 3.63
N VAL A 100 8.05 -2.11 2.41
CA VAL A 100 9.47 -1.96 2.08
C VAL A 100 9.72 -0.66 1.32
N LYS A 101 10.74 0.10 1.75
CA LYS A 101 11.26 1.31 1.08
C LYS A 101 12.64 0.99 0.52
N ILE A 102 12.82 1.27 -0.77
CA ILE A 102 14.09 1.10 -1.51
C ILE A 102 14.67 2.49 -1.79
#